data_AF-A0A4W2G1Z7-F1
#
_entry.id   AF-A0A4W2G1Z7-F1
#
_cell.length_a   1.000
_cell.length_b   1.000
_cell.length_c   1.000
_cell.angle_alpha   90.00
_cell.angle_beta   90.00
_cell.angle_gamma   90.00
#
_symmetry.space_group_name_H-M   'P 1'
#
loop_
_entity.id
_entity.type
_entity.pdbx_description
1 polymer ?
#
loop_
_entity_poly.entity_id
_entity_poly.type
_entity_poly.pdbx_seq_one_letter_code
_entity_poly.pdbx_strand_id
1 'polypeptide(L)'
;MSSEDREAQEDELLALASIYDGDEFRKAESVQGGETRIHLDLPQNFKIFVSGNSNECLQNSGFEYTICFLPPLVLNFELPPDYPSSSPPSFTLSGKWLSPTQLSALCKHLDNLWEEHRGSVVLFAWMQFLKEETLAYLNIVSPFELTMGSQKKVQRRMAQASSNTELDFGGATGSDIDQEEVVDERAVQDVESLSSLIQEILDFDQAQQIKCFNSKLFLCNICFCEKLGSECMYFLECRHVYCKACLKDYFEIQIRDGQVQCLNCPEPKCPSVATPGQVKELVEAELFARYDRLLLQSTLDLMADVVYCPRPSCQLPVMQEPGCTMGICSSCNFAFCTLCRLTYHGVSPCKVTAEKLMDLRNEYLQADEANKRFLEQRYGKRVIQKALEEMESKEWLEKNSKSCPCCGTPIEKLDGCNKMTCTGCMQYFCWICMGSLSRANPYKHFTDPASPCFNRLFHAVDVNGDIWEDEIED
;
A
#
# COMPACT_ATOMS: atom_id res chain seq x y z
N MET A 1 -39.73 -45.91 -29.36
CA MET A 1 -38.27 -45.94 -29.17
C MET A 1 -37.72 -46.96 -30.15
N SER A 2 -37.06 -46.51 -31.21
CA SER A 2 -36.20 -47.43 -31.98
C SER A 2 -35.04 -47.85 -31.07
N SER A 3 -34.60 -49.10 -31.16
CA SER A 3 -33.40 -49.55 -30.42
C SER A 3 -32.17 -48.74 -30.82
N GLU A 4 -32.14 -48.30 -32.09
CA GLU A 4 -31.05 -47.56 -32.72
C GLU A 4 -30.94 -46.12 -32.18
N ASP A 5 -32.07 -45.46 -31.94
CA ASP A 5 -32.11 -44.11 -31.36
C ASP A 5 -31.54 -44.09 -29.94
N ARG A 6 -31.91 -45.08 -29.12
CA ARG A 6 -31.43 -45.18 -27.74
C ARG A 6 -29.94 -45.48 -27.66
N GLU A 7 -29.44 -46.36 -28.54
CA GLU A 7 -28.01 -46.67 -28.64
C GLU A 7 -27.21 -45.43 -29.08
N ALA A 8 -27.67 -44.72 -30.10
CA ALA A 8 -27.05 -43.47 -30.56
C ALA A 8 -27.00 -42.40 -29.46
N GLN A 9 -28.05 -42.27 -28.64
CA GLN A 9 -28.08 -41.35 -27.50
C GLN A 9 -27.07 -41.72 -26.41
N GLU A 10 -26.97 -43.01 -26.07
CA GLU A 10 -26.01 -43.48 -25.06
C GLU A 10 -24.57 -43.29 -25.53
N ASP A 11 -24.29 -43.59 -26.80
CA ASP A 11 -22.99 -43.41 -27.42
C ASP A 11 -22.58 -41.93 -27.47
N GLU A 12 -23.50 -41.01 -27.83
CA GLU A 12 -23.24 -39.57 -27.83
C GLU A 12 -22.88 -39.06 -26.44
N LEU A 13 -23.66 -39.43 -25.41
CA LEU A 13 -23.40 -39.00 -24.03
C LEU A 13 -22.08 -39.59 -23.49
N LEU A 14 -21.74 -40.82 -23.86
CA LEU A 14 -20.48 -41.46 -23.48
C LEU A 14 -19.28 -40.81 -24.16
N ALA A 15 -19.42 -40.45 -25.44
CA ALA A 15 -18.40 -39.71 -26.17
C ALA A 15 -18.16 -38.33 -25.52
N LEU A 16 -19.22 -37.58 -25.20
CA LEU A 16 -19.12 -36.29 -24.51
C LEU A 16 -18.46 -36.41 -23.14
N ALA A 17 -18.84 -37.41 -22.34
CA ALA A 17 -18.22 -37.67 -21.03
C ALA A 17 -16.75 -38.11 -21.12
N SER A 18 -16.28 -38.52 -22.31
CA SER A 18 -14.87 -38.89 -22.55
C SER A 18 -14.05 -37.71 -23.08
N ILE A 19 -14.67 -36.78 -23.79
CA ILE A 19 -14.02 -35.60 -24.38
C ILE A 19 -13.91 -34.47 -23.36
N TYR A 20 -14.95 -34.27 -22.56
CA TYR A 20 -15.08 -33.17 -21.60
C TYR A 20 -14.95 -33.68 -20.16
N ASP A 21 -14.35 -32.87 -19.29
CA ASP A 21 -14.24 -33.22 -17.88
C ASP A 21 -15.57 -33.01 -17.12
N GLY A 22 -15.63 -33.46 -15.86
CA GLY A 22 -16.85 -33.35 -15.03
C GLY A 22 -17.22 -31.92 -14.61
N ASP A 23 -16.38 -30.93 -14.91
CA ASP A 23 -16.68 -29.52 -14.72
C ASP A 23 -17.34 -28.93 -15.98
N GLU A 24 -17.03 -29.45 -17.17
CA GLU A 24 -17.62 -29.02 -18.45
C GLU A 24 -18.89 -29.80 -18.83
N PHE A 25 -19.00 -31.09 -18.50
CA PHE A 25 -20.16 -31.93 -18.84
C PHE A 25 -20.65 -32.78 -17.68
N ARG A 26 -21.97 -32.75 -17.42
CA ARG A 26 -22.64 -33.56 -16.39
C ARG A 26 -23.89 -34.23 -16.93
N LYS A 27 -23.87 -35.57 -16.96
CA LYS A 27 -25.05 -36.38 -17.28
C LYS A 27 -26.04 -36.39 -16.11
N ALA A 28 -27.33 -36.20 -16.38
CA ALA A 28 -28.37 -36.34 -15.38
C ALA A 28 -28.58 -37.82 -15.02
N GLU A 29 -28.73 -38.14 -13.73
CA GLU A 29 -28.90 -39.52 -13.27
C GLU A 29 -30.30 -40.10 -13.56
N SER A 30 -31.32 -39.23 -13.66
CA SER A 30 -32.73 -39.62 -13.71
C SER A 30 -33.40 -39.44 -15.08
N VAL A 31 -32.82 -38.66 -15.98
CA VAL A 31 -33.37 -38.33 -17.30
C VAL A 31 -32.26 -38.48 -18.33
N GLN A 32 -32.61 -38.88 -19.56
CA GLN A 32 -31.66 -38.94 -20.68
C GLN A 32 -31.33 -37.52 -21.13
N GLY A 33 -30.48 -36.84 -20.37
CA GLY A 33 -30.15 -35.42 -20.52
C GLY A 33 -28.90 -35.05 -19.75
N GLY A 34 -28.52 -33.77 -19.80
CA GLY A 34 -27.32 -33.29 -19.14
C GLY A 34 -27.22 -31.76 -19.05
N GLU A 35 -26.28 -31.31 -18.24
CA GLU A 35 -25.82 -29.92 -18.16
C GLU A 35 -24.43 -29.84 -18.79
N THR A 36 -24.25 -28.90 -19.70
CA THR A 36 -22.95 -28.56 -20.27
C THR A 36 -22.59 -27.11 -19.93
N ARG A 37 -21.37 -26.89 -19.43
CA ARG A 37 -20.80 -25.56 -19.14
C ARG A 37 -19.73 -25.24 -20.17
N ILE A 38 -20.00 -24.24 -20.99
CA ILE A 38 -19.22 -23.91 -22.18
C ILE A 38 -18.36 -22.68 -21.89
N HIS A 39 -17.06 -22.90 -21.77
CA HIS A 39 -16.07 -21.83 -21.63
C HIS A 39 -15.64 -21.34 -23.00
N LEU A 40 -15.83 -20.05 -23.26
CA LEU A 40 -15.44 -19.42 -24.53
C LEU A 40 -13.96 -19.09 -24.55
N ASP A 41 -13.33 -19.31 -25.71
CA ASP A 41 -11.95 -18.91 -25.94
C ASP A 41 -11.90 -17.42 -26.31
N LEU A 42 -11.48 -16.58 -25.36
CA LEU A 42 -11.38 -15.14 -25.56
C LEU A 42 -10.04 -14.73 -26.19
N PRO A 43 -10.03 -13.70 -27.06
CA PRO A 43 -8.79 -13.15 -27.59
C PRO A 43 -7.97 -12.45 -26.48
N GLN A 44 -6.65 -12.32 -26.71
CA GLN A 44 -5.76 -11.64 -25.76
C GLN A 44 -6.19 -10.19 -25.52
N ASN A 45 -6.21 -9.77 -24.24
CA ASN A 45 -6.62 -8.43 -23.80
C ASN A 45 -8.08 -8.07 -24.15
N PHE A 46 -9.00 -9.04 -24.08
CA PHE A 46 -10.41 -8.76 -24.26
C PHE A 46 -10.91 -7.78 -23.20
N LYS A 47 -11.61 -6.72 -23.63
CA LYS A 47 -12.11 -5.69 -22.73
C LYS A 47 -13.62 -5.69 -22.69
N ILE A 48 -14.17 -5.57 -21.49
CA ILE A 48 -15.60 -5.31 -21.26
C ILE A 48 -15.79 -3.85 -20.86
N PHE A 49 -16.85 -3.26 -21.37
CA PHE A 49 -17.23 -1.88 -21.12
C PHE A 49 -18.66 -1.81 -20.60
N VAL A 50 -18.88 -0.89 -19.66
CA VAL A 50 -20.21 -0.63 -19.11
C VAL A 50 -20.54 0.85 -19.25
N SER A 51 -21.59 1.15 -20.01
CA SER A 51 -22.16 2.49 -20.07
C SER A 51 -22.94 2.77 -18.78
N GLY A 52 -22.45 3.73 -17.99
CA GLY A 52 -23.15 4.19 -16.80
C GLY A 52 -24.49 4.81 -17.19
N ASN A 53 -25.59 4.31 -16.62
CA ASN A 53 -26.90 4.88 -16.86
C ASN A 53 -26.96 6.28 -16.22
N SER A 54 -27.16 7.30 -17.05
CA SER A 54 -27.16 8.71 -16.65
C SER A 54 -28.32 9.02 -15.70
N ASN A 55 -28.06 9.06 -14.39
CA ASN A 55 -28.92 9.79 -13.45
C ASN A 55 -28.26 10.24 -12.12
N GLU A 56 -26.94 10.13 -11.97
CA GLU A 56 -26.25 10.83 -10.87
C GLU A 56 -25.08 11.65 -11.44
N CYS A 57 -25.14 12.95 -11.16
CA CYS A 57 -24.20 13.95 -11.61
C CYS A 57 -22.83 13.71 -10.98
N LEU A 58 -21.91 13.06 -11.72
CA LEU A 58 -20.47 13.34 -11.84
C LEU A 58 -19.78 12.18 -12.60
N GLN A 59 -19.22 12.51 -13.78
CA GLN A 59 -18.35 11.70 -14.67
C GLN A 59 -19.03 10.80 -15.72
N ASN A 60 -19.02 11.29 -16.98
CA ASN A 60 -19.04 10.50 -18.20
C ASN A 60 -17.77 9.63 -18.29
N SER A 61 -17.69 8.55 -17.52
CA SER A 61 -16.67 7.53 -17.72
C SER A 61 -17.30 6.16 -17.50
N GLY A 62 -17.67 5.50 -18.59
CA GLY A 62 -17.93 4.07 -18.49
C GLY A 62 -16.67 3.34 -18.05
N PHE A 63 -16.83 2.29 -17.27
CA PHE A 63 -15.72 1.52 -16.73
C PHE A 63 -15.28 0.46 -17.74
N GLU A 64 -13.99 0.44 -18.06
CA GLU A 64 -13.37 -0.53 -18.96
C GLU A 64 -12.53 -1.52 -18.14
N TYR A 65 -12.83 -2.82 -18.25
CA TYR A 65 -12.08 -3.87 -17.56
C TYR A 65 -11.47 -4.83 -18.59
N THR A 66 -10.21 -5.23 -18.38
CA THR A 66 -9.56 -6.25 -19.21
C THR A 66 -9.70 -7.60 -18.53
N ILE A 67 -10.26 -8.59 -19.23
CA ILE A 67 -10.50 -9.94 -18.72
C ILE A 67 -9.86 -10.97 -19.65
N CYS A 68 -9.56 -12.14 -19.11
CA CYS A 68 -9.04 -13.29 -19.85
C CYS A 68 -10.08 -14.42 -19.96
N PHE A 69 -11.05 -14.48 -19.05
CA PHE A 69 -12.10 -15.49 -19.01
C PHE A 69 -13.47 -14.86 -18.75
N LEU A 70 -14.51 -15.40 -19.39
CA LEU A 70 -15.92 -15.06 -19.12
C LEU A 70 -16.62 -16.23 -18.43
N PRO A 71 -17.64 -15.96 -17.60
CA PRO A 71 -18.50 -17.01 -17.06
C PRO A 71 -19.06 -17.90 -18.17
N PRO A 72 -19.11 -19.23 -17.97
CA PRO A 72 -19.52 -20.15 -19.01
C PRO A 72 -20.99 -19.97 -19.39
N LEU A 73 -21.31 -20.30 -20.64
CA LEU A 73 -22.70 -20.51 -21.04
C LEU A 73 -23.15 -21.88 -20.53
N VAL A 74 -24.32 -21.96 -19.92
CA VAL A 74 -24.87 -23.21 -19.41
C VAL A 74 -25.98 -23.66 -20.33
N LEU A 75 -25.75 -24.78 -21.01
CA LEU A 75 -26.70 -25.47 -21.87
C LEU A 75 -27.25 -26.67 -21.10
N ASN A 76 -28.53 -26.60 -20.71
CA ASN A 76 -29.23 -27.77 -20.18
C ASN A 76 -30.05 -28.40 -21.30
N PHE A 77 -29.94 -29.71 -21.48
CA PHE A 77 -30.67 -30.42 -22.51
C PHE A 77 -31.28 -31.74 -22.01
N GLU A 78 -32.38 -32.12 -22.64
CA GLU A 78 -33.08 -33.39 -22.46
C GLU A 78 -33.32 -34.01 -23.84
N LEU A 79 -33.01 -35.29 -23.98
CA LEU A 79 -33.13 -36.06 -25.21
C LEU A 79 -34.49 -36.76 -25.25
N PRO A 80 -35.35 -36.43 -26.23
CA PRO A 80 -36.60 -37.17 -26.45
C PRO A 80 -36.35 -38.62 -26.86
N PRO A 81 -37.32 -39.53 -26.67
CA PRO A 81 -37.20 -40.95 -27.00
C PRO A 81 -37.09 -41.26 -28.52
N ASP A 82 -37.27 -40.25 -29.37
CA ASP A 82 -37.27 -40.30 -30.83
C ASP A 82 -36.15 -39.45 -31.47
N TYR A 83 -35.24 -38.92 -30.66
CA TYR A 83 -33.97 -38.34 -31.10
C TYR A 83 -32.94 -39.46 -31.35
N PRO A 84 -32.07 -39.39 -32.38
CA PRO A 84 -31.91 -38.30 -33.34
C PRO A 84 -32.79 -38.41 -34.61
N SER A 85 -33.65 -39.43 -34.71
CA SER A 85 -34.36 -39.71 -35.96
C SER A 85 -35.47 -38.71 -36.33
N SER A 86 -36.20 -38.16 -35.34
CA SER A 86 -37.43 -37.40 -35.59
C SER A 86 -37.49 -36.03 -34.91
N SER A 87 -37.07 -35.92 -33.66
CA SER A 87 -37.18 -34.69 -32.86
C SER A 87 -35.82 -34.17 -32.38
N PRO A 88 -35.64 -32.84 -32.25
CA PRO A 88 -34.45 -32.25 -31.66
C PRO A 88 -34.39 -32.45 -30.14
N PRO A 89 -33.20 -32.29 -29.52
CA PRO A 89 -33.08 -32.14 -28.08
C PRO A 89 -33.93 -30.98 -27.57
N SER A 90 -34.64 -31.19 -26.46
CA SER A 90 -35.19 -30.12 -25.63
C SER A 90 -34.02 -29.43 -24.95
N PHE A 91 -33.88 -28.10 -25.06
CA PHE A 91 -32.77 -27.41 -24.41
C PHE A 91 -33.16 -26.03 -23.87
N THR A 92 -32.36 -25.56 -22.91
CA THR A 92 -32.37 -24.20 -22.40
C THR A 92 -30.93 -23.69 -22.38
N LEU A 93 -30.74 -22.46 -22.88
CA LEU A 93 -29.44 -21.82 -22.94
C LEU A 93 -29.45 -20.62 -22.00
N SER A 94 -28.55 -20.64 -21.02
CA SER A 94 -28.38 -19.55 -20.07
C SER A 94 -27.00 -18.93 -20.15
N GLY A 95 -26.94 -17.62 -20.05
CA GLY A 95 -25.71 -16.85 -20.11
C GLY A 95 -25.86 -15.56 -19.34
N LYS A 96 -24.92 -15.31 -18.43
CA LYS A 96 -25.00 -14.13 -17.54
C LYS A 96 -24.68 -12.83 -18.28
N TRP A 97 -23.69 -12.88 -19.17
CA TRP A 97 -23.14 -11.70 -19.85
C TRP A 97 -23.70 -11.47 -21.26
N LEU A 98 -24.51 -12.39 -21.78
CA LEU A 98 -25.22 -12.24 -23.05
C LEU A 98 -26.62 -11.66 -22.83
N SER A 99 -27.07 -10.80 -23.75
CA SER A 99 -28.44 -10.30 -23.73
C SER A 99 -29.44 -11.42 -24.09
N PRO A 100 -30.73 -11.29 -23.71
CA PRO A 100 -31.75 -12.26 -24.09
C PRO A 100 -31.94 -12.36 -25.62
N THR A 101 -31.67 -11.28 -26.36
CA THR A 101 -31.73 -11.26 -27.83
C THR A 101 -30.57 -12.02 -28.45
N GLN A 102 -29.36 -11.89 -27.92
CA GLN A 102 -28.19 -12.67 -28.33
C GLN A 102 -28.37 -14.15 -28.01
N LEU A 103 -28.84 -14.48 -26.81
CA LEU A 103 -29.16 -15.86 -26.43
C LEU A 103 -30.26 -16.45 -27.34
N SER A 104 -31.30 -15.69 -27.67
CA SER A 104 -32.33 -16.13 -28.61
C SER A 104 -31.79 -16.37 -30.03
N ALA A 105 -30.84 -15.56 -30.49
CA ALA A 105 -30.16 -15.77 -31.77
C ALA A 105 -29.34 -17.06 -31.76
N LEU A 106 -28.63 -17.36 -30.67
CA LEU A 106 -27.93 -18.63 -30.49
C LEU A 106 -28.92 -19.81 -30.49
N CYS A 107 -30.03 -19.75 -29.74
CA CYS A 107 -31.05 -20.80 -29.75
C CYS A 107 -31.56 -21.12 -31.17
N LYS A 108 -31.88 -20.08 -31.95
CA LYS A 108 -32.31 -20.24 -33.36
C LYS A 108 -31.22 -20.88 -34.22
N HIS A 109 -29.95 -20.55 -33.97
CA HIS A 109 -28.85 -21.16 -34.72
C HIS A 109 -28.65 -22.63 -34.34
N LEU A 110 -28.79 -23.00 -33.07
CA LEU A 110 -28.76 -24.40 -32.63
C LEU A 110 -29.89 -25.21 -33.27
N ASP A 111 -31.09 -24.64 -33.36
CA ASP A 111 -32.21 -25.26 -34.08
C ASP A 111 -31.87 -25.47 -35.57
N ASN A 112 -31.25 -24.49 -36.24
CA ASN A 112 -30.82 -24.63 -37.64
C ASN A 112 -29.75 -25.71 -37.82
N LEU A 113 -28.76 -25.77 -36.92
CA LEU A 113 -27.74 -26.83 -36.92
C LEU A 113 -28.38 -28.22 -36.79
N TRP A 114 -29.45 -28.34 -36.00
CA TRP A 114 -30.23 -29.57 -35.97
C TRP A 114 -30.92 -29.85 -37.32
N GLU A 115 -31.56 -28.85 -37.93
CA GLU A 115 -32.26 -29.04 -39.21
C GLU A 115 -31.33 -29.50 -40.35
N GLU A 116 -30.10 -28.98 -40.38
CA GLU A 116 -29.07 -29.36 -41.36
C GLU A 116 -28.57 -30.79 -41.16
N HIS A 117 -28.58 -31.28 -39.91
CA HIS A 117 -28.06 -32.58 -39.50
C HIS A 117 -29.14 -33.58 -39.05
N ARG A 118 -30.40 -33.40 -39.49
CA ARG A 118 -31.52 -34.27 -39.13
C ARG A 118 -31.21 -35.76 -39.35
N GLY A 119 -31.47 -36.56 -38.31
CA GLY A 119 -31.17 -38.00 -38.33
C GLY A 119 -29.77 -38.34 -37.81
N SER A 120 -29.01 -37.38 -37.30
CA SER A 120 -27.70 -37.59 -36.67
C SER A 120 -27.57 -36.88 -35.33
N VAL A 121 -26.59 -37.28 -34.53
CA VAL A 121 -26.30 -36.72 -33.21
C VAL A 121 -25.68 -35.31 -33.32
N VAL A 122 -26.13 -34.33 -32.54
CA VAL A 122 -25.77 -32.90 -32.71
C VAL A 122 -25.19 -32.21 -31.47
N LEU A 123 -25.20 -32.82 -30.29
CA LEU A 123 -24.74 -32.17 -29.07
C LEU A 123 -23.26 -31.77 -29.16
N PHE A 124 -22.42 -32.61 -29.75
CA PHE A 124 -21.01 -32.25 -30.00
C PHE A 124 -20.87 -31.03 -30.92
N ALA A 125 -21.65 -30.98 -32.01
CA ALA A 125 -21.64 -29.85 -32.94
C ALA A 125 -22.14 -28.57 -32.27
N TRP A 126 -23.21 -28.66 -31.47
CA TRP A 126 -23.71 -27.55 -30.66
C TRP A 126 -22.65 -27.03 -29.69
N MET A 127 -21.96 -27.92 -28.96
CA MET A 127 -20.92 -27.55 -28.02
C MET A 127 -19.70 -26.91 -28.70
N GLN A 128 -19.29 -27.45 -29.85
CA GLN A 128 -18.18 -26.91 -30.63
C GLN A 128 -18.51 -25.51 -31.17
N PHE A 129 -19.68 -25.35 -31.80
CA PHE A 129 -20.15 -24.04 -32.26
C PHE A 129 -20.19 -23.03 -31.12
N LEU A 130 -20.79 -23.42 -29.98
CA LEU A 130 -20.93 -22.53 -28.84
C LEU A 130 -19.57 -22.13 -28.22
N LYS A 131 -18.55 -22.98 -28.34
CA LYS A 131 -17.19 -22.71 -27.84
C LYS A 131 -16.36 -21.84 -28.79
N GLU A 132 -16.36 -22.15 -30.09
CA GLU A 132 -15.41 -21.61 -31.06
C GLU A 132 -16.00 -20.46 -31.91
N GLU A 133 -17.31 -20.50 -32.18
CA GLU A 133 -17.95 -19.65 -33.18
C GLU A 133 -18.91 -18.60 -32.58
N THR A 134 -19.35 -18.77 -31.32
CA THR A 134 -20.28 -17.82 -30.65
C THR A 134 -19.85 -16.36 -30.76
N LEU A 135 -18.58 -16.06 -30.51
CA LEU A 135 -18.08 -14.68 -30.54
C LEU A 135 -18.14 -14.10 -31.96
N ALA A 136 -17.76 -14.89 -32.97
CA ALA A 136 -17.81 -14.49 -34.37
C ALA A 136 -19.26 -14.34 -34.87
N TYR A 137 -20.13 -15.29 -34.50
CA TYR A 137 -21.54 -15.32 -34.89
C TYR A 137 -22.32 -14.14 -34.31
N LEU A 138 -22.10 -13.81 -33.04
CA LEU A 138 -22.73 -12.66 -32.37
C LEU A 138 -22.02 -11.33 -32.67
N ASN A 139 -20.96 -11.35 -33.49
CA ASN A 139 -20.13 -10.20 -33.82
C ASN A 139 -19.61 -9.45 -32.56
N ILE A 140 -19.24 -10.23 -31.54
CA ILE A 140 -18.73 -9.71 -30.27
C ILE A 140 -17.26 -9.37 -30.45
N VAL A 141 -16.97 -8.07 -30.45
CA VAL A 141 -15.61 -7.51 -30.57
C VAL A 141 -15.24 -6.74 -29.31
N SER A 142 -13.95 -6.71 -28.99
CA SER A 142 -13.43 -5.89 -27.89
C SER A 142 -13.36 -4.42 -28.32
N PRO A 143 -13.82 -3.46 -27.50
CA PRO A 143 -14.47 -3.62 -26.19
C PRO A 143 -15.94 -4.05 -26.31
N PHE A 144 -16.35 -5.05 -25.52
CA PHE A 144 -17.72 -5.56 -25.50
C PHE A 144 -18.59 -4.80 -24.48
N GLU A 145 -19.71 -4.24 -24.93
CA GLU A 145 -20.64 -3.53 -24.06
C GLU A 145 -21.62 -4.50 -23.39
N LEU A 146 -21.58 -4.56 -22.06
CA LEU A 146 -22.53 -5.35 -21.27
C LEU A 146 -23.87 -4.62 -21.22
N THR A 147 -24.92 -5.25 -21.75
CA THR A 147 -26.28 -4.71 -21.75
C THR A 147 -27.22 -5.61 -20.94
N MET A 148 -28.02 -5.00 -20.05
CA MET A 148 -29.10 -5.71 -19.37
C MET A 148 -30.35 -5.68 -20.23
N GLY A 149 -30.94 -6.84 -20.50
CA GLY A 149 -32.29 -6.90 -21.05
C GLY A 149 -33.26 -6.34 -20.01
N SER A 150 -34.04 -5.32 -20.37
CA SER A 150 -35.15 -4.88 -19.50
C SER A 150 -36.19 -5.99 -19.41
N GLN A 151 -36.17 -6.79 -18.34
CA GLN A 151 -37.29 -7.68 -18.02
C GLN A 151 -38.51 -6.81 -17.67
N LYS A 152 -39.30 -6.41 -18.68
CA LYS A 152 -40.68 -5.97 -18.42
C LYS A 152 -41.42 -7.20 -17.88
N LYS A 153 -41.73 -7.18 -16.58
CA LYS A 153 -42.62 -8.14 -15.91
C LYS A 153 -43.79 -8.49 -16.82
N VAL A 154 -43.81 -9.71 -17.34
CA VAL A 154 -45.00 -10.29 -17.97
C VAL A 154 -46.00 -10.55 -16.84
N GLN A 155 -46.81 -9.54 -16.57
CA GLN A 155 -47.86 -9.60 -15.57
C GLN A 155 -48.98 -10.47 -16.13
N ARG A 156 -49.04 -11.73 -15.66
CA ARG A 156 -50.16 -12.67 -15.87
C ARG A 156 -51.49 -11.94 -15.63
N ARG A 157 -52.21 -11.56 -16.67
CA ARG A 157 -53.61 -11.14 -16.56
C ARG A 157 -54.48 -12.40 -16.52
N MET A 158 -54.92 -12.76 -15.32
CA MET A 158 -56.09 -13.63 -15.16
C MET A 158 -57.31 -12.92 -15.76
N ALA A 159 -58.07 -13.66 -16.57
CA ALA A 159 -59.31 -13.24 -17.16
C ALA A 159 -60.34 -12.84 -16.09
N GLN A 160 -61.00 -11.70 -16.28
CA GLN A 160 -62.35 -11.47 -15.79
C GLN A 160 -63.06 -10.45 -16.68
N ALA A 161 -64.20 -10.89 -17.24
CA ALA A 161 -65.11 -10.13 -18.07
C ALA A 161 -65.81 -9.01 -17.29
N SER A 162 -66.16 -7.89 -17.95
CA SER A 162 -67.51 -7.31 -18.02
C SER A 162 -67.56 -5.90 -18.63
N SER A 163 -68.40 -5.77 -19.67
CA SER A 163 -69.32 -4.68 -20.05
C SER A 163 -68.87 -3.22 -20.27
N ASN A 164 -69.09 -2.78 -21.52
CA ASN A 164 -69.70 -1.53 -22.02
C ASN A 164 -69.09 -0.16 -21.62
N THR A 165 -68.67 0.65 -22.60
CA THR A 165 -69.48 1.72 -23.25
C THR A 165 -68.64 2.47 -24.31
N GLU A 166 -69.35 2.89 -25.34
CA GLU A 166 -69.09 3.56 -26.62
C GLU A 166 -68.39 4.96 -26.66
N LEU A 167 -67.78 5.25 -27.84
CA LEU A 167 -67.59 6.55 -28.57
C LEU A 167 -66.51 7.54 -28.03
N ASP A 168 -65.71 8.28 -28.80
CA ASP A 168 -65.69 8.72 -30.21
C ASP A 168 -64.29 9.32 -30.59
N PHE A 169 -64.01 9.39 -31.90
CA PHE A 169 -63.15 10.34 -32.68
C PHE A 169 -61.81 10.88 -32.11
N GLY A 170 -60.67 10.92 -32.81
CA GLY A 170 -60.30 10.80 -34.22
C GLY A 170 -59.01 11.61 -34.46
N GLY A 171 -58.06 11.12 -35.27
CA GLY A 171 -56.90 11.91 -35.72
C GLY A 171 -55.62 11.11 -35.97
N ALA A 172 -55.36 10.82 -37.24
CA ALA A 172 -54.22 10.07 -37.77
C ALA A 172 -52.88 10.83 -37.68
N THR A 173 -51.77 10.10 -37.51
CA THR A 173 -50.67 9.90 -38.48
C THR A 173 -49.44 9.32 -37.77
N GLY A 174 -48.73 8.40 -38.43
CA GLY A 174 -47.41 7.92 -37.98
C GLY A 174 -47.36 6.43 -37.69
N SER A 175 -47.27 5.65 -38.77
CA SER A 175 -46.79 4.28 -38.73
C SER A 175 -45.34 4.25 -38.22
N ASP A 176 -45.12 3.68 -37.04
CA ASP A 176 -43.87 3.01 -36.70
C ASP A 176 -44.23 1.63 -36.15
N ILE A 177 -43.77 0.62 -36.87
CA ILE A 177 -43.97 -0.79 -36.58
C ILE A 177 -43.04 -1.11 -35.42
N ASP A 178 -43.56 -1.08 -34.19
CA ASP A 178 -42.91 -1.73 -33.05
C ASP A 178 -42.89 -3.24 -33.34
N GLN A 179 -41.80 -3.74 -33.93
CA GLN A 179 -41.49 -5.16 -33.90
C GLN A 179 -41.21 -5.52 -32.45
N GLU A 180 -42.21 -6.07 -31.76
CA GLU A 180 -41.98 -6.82 -30.52
C GLU A 180 -41.00 -7.95 -30.84
N GLU A 181 -39.72 -7.77 -30.49
CA GLU A 181 -38.73 -8.85 -30.56
C GLU A 181 -39.17 -9.94 -29.58
N VAL A 182 -39.75 -11.01 -30.13
CA VAL A 182 -40.14 -12.21 -29.38
C VAL A 182 -38.86 -12.87 -28.88
N VAL A 183 -38.54 -12.65 -27.60
CA VAL A 183 -37.45 -13.33 -26.89
C VAL A 183 -37.86 -14.79 -26.69
N ASP A 184 -36.98 -15.73 -27.07
CA ASP A 184 -37.22 -17.17 -26.93
C ASP A 184 -37.33 -17.55 -25.45
N GLU A 185 -38.36 -18.32 -25.06
CA GLU A 185 -38.54 -18.77 -23.66
C GLU A 185 -37.37 -19.62 -23.16
N ARG A 186 -36.57 -20.19 -24.08
CA ARG A 186 -35.36 -21.00 -23.78
C ARG A 186 -34.12 -20.16 -23.49
N ALA A 187 -34.15 -18.85 -23.73
CA ALA A 187 -33.03 -17.93 -23.55
C ALA A 187 -33.10 -17.24 -22.16
N VAL A 188 -32.27 -17.69 -21.22
CA VAL A 188 -32.32 -17.22 -19.82
C VAL A 188 -31.10 -16.36 -19.50
N GLN A 189 -31.32 -15.06 -19.30
CA GLN A 189 -30.31 -14.17 -18.70
C GLN A 189 -30.44 -14.23 -17.17
N ASP A 190 -29.56 -14.98 -16.52
CA ASP A 190 -29.58 -15.23 -15.07
C ASP A 190 -28.79 -14.15 -14.30
N VAL A 191 -29.36 -12.95 -14.20
CA VAL A 191 -28.72 -11.79 -13.56
C VAL A 191 -29.73 -10.93 -12.81
N GLU A 192 -29.42 -10.60 -11.54
CA GLU A 192 -30.24 -9.69 -10.71
C GLU A 192 -29.96 -8.21 -10.97
N SER A 193 -28.70 -7.83 -11.27
CA SER A 193 -28.30 -6.46 -11.59
C SER A 193 -26.99 -6.38 -12.40
N LEU A 194 -26.81 -5.31 -13.18
CA LEU A 194 -25.59 -5.03 -13.95
C LEU A 194 -24.34 -4.96 -13.04
N SER A 195 -24.47 -4.41 -11.83
CA SER A 195 -23.38 -4.36 -10.85
C SER A 195 -23.00 -5.74 -10.31
N SER A 196 -23.97 -6.62 -10.06
CA SER A 196 -23.70 -8.01 -9.66
C SER A 196 -23.01 -8.76 -10.78
N LEU A 197 -23.45 -8.57 -12.02
CA LEU A 197 -22.86 -9.20 -13.19
C LEU A 197 -21.38 -8.82 -13.37
N ILE A 198 -21.03 -7.55 -13.23
CA ILE A 198 -19.62 -7.11 -13.33
C ILE A 198 -18.79 -7.78 -12.24
N GLN A 199 -19.25 -7.75 -11.00
CA GLN A 199 -18.54 -8.37 -9.88
C GLN A 199 -18.35 -9.87 -10.12
N GLU A 200 -19.40 -10.58 -10.57
CA GLU A 200 -19.34 -12.00 -10.88
C GLU A 200 -18.41 -12.33 -12.05
N ILE A 201 -18.36 -11.50 -13.09
CA ILE A 201 -17.42 -11.67 -14.21
C ILE A 201 -15.98 -11.50 -13.72
N LEU A 202 -15.70 -10.46 -12.93
CA LEU A 202 -14.37 -10.18 -12.40
C LEU A 202 -13.91 -11.27 -11.41
N ASP A 203 -14.81 -11.72 -10.53
CA ASP A 203 -14.53 -12.79 -9.58
C ASP A 203 -14.27 -14.12 -10.32
N PHE A 204 -15.04 -14.42 -11.38
CA PHE A 204 -14.84 -15.60 -12.20
C PHE A 204 -13.52 -15.54 -12.98
N ASP A 205 -13.22 -14.41 -13.63
CA ASP A 205 -11.96 -14.19 -14.34
C ASP A 205 -10.77 -14.38 -13.40
N GLN A 206 -10.82 -13.76 -12.22
CA GLN A 206 -9.78 -13.91 -11.21
C GLN A 206 -9.64 -15.37 -10.75
N ALA A 207 -10.76 -16.05 -10.45
CA ALA A 207 -10.73 -17.45 -10.03
C ALA A 207 -10.14 -18.36 -11.11
N GLN A 208 -10.48 -18.14 -12.39
CA GLN A 208 -9.98 -18.94 -13.50
C GLN A 208 -8.51 -18.65 -13.80
N GLN A 209 -8.07 -17.40 -13.68
CA GLN A 209 -6.65 -17.04 -13.73
C GLN A 209 -5.85 -17.71 -12.60
N ILE A 210 -6.38 -17.72 -11.38
CA ILE A 210 -5.77 -18.41 -10.23
C ILE A 210 -5.70 -19.92 -10.48
N LYS A 211 -6.76 -20.55 -11.00
CA LYS A 211 -6.73 -21.97 -11.38
C LYS A 211 -5.65 -22.24 -12.43
N CYS A 212 -5.63 -21.45 -13.51
CA CYS A 212 -4.61 -21.56 -14.56
C CYS A 212 -3.19 -21.37 -14.01
N PHE A 213 -3.01 -20.43 -13.09
CA PHE A 213 -1.74 -20.22 -12.41
C PHE A 213 -1.39 -21.44 -11.55
N ASN A 214 -2.31 -21.93 -10.73
CA ASN A 214 -2.09 -23.04 -9.81
C ASN A 214 -1.69 -24.35 -10.52
N SER A 215 -2.19 -24.56 -11.73
CA SER A 215 -1.86 -25.74 -12.54
C SER A 215 -0.52 -25.64 -13.28
N LYS A 216 0.07 -24.44 -13.40
CA LYS A 216 1.35 -24.22 -14.07
C LYS A 216 2.52 -24.43 -13.10
N LEU A 217 3.65 -24.90 -13.64
CA LEU A 217 4.91 -25.02 -12.90
C LEU A 217 5.72 -23.74 -13.04
N PHE A 218 6.25 -23.26 -11.92
CA PHE A 218 7.11 -22.08 -11.85
C PHE A 218 8.41 -22.41 -11.13
N LEU A 219 9.52 -21.90 -11.65
CA LEU A 219 10.82 -21.98 -11.02
C LEU A 219 10.97 -20.85 -10.01
N CYS A 220 11.22 -21.18 -8.74
CA CYS A 220 11.52 -20.17 -7.75
C CYS A 220 13.01 -19.78 -7.78
N ASN A 221 13.32 -18.50 -8.00
CA ASN A 221 14.71 -18.03 -8.06
C ASN A 221 15.43 -17.93 -6.70
N ILE A 222 14.76 -18.25 -5.58
CA ILE A 222 15.36 -18.27 -4.23
C ILE A 222 15.89 -19.67 -3.90
N CYS A 223 15.06 -20.69 -4.10
CA CYS A 223 15.43 -22.09 -3.81
C CYS A 223 15.79 -22.91 -5.04
N PHE A 224 15.61 -22.36 -6.25
CA PHE A 224 15.83 -23.00 -7.55
C PHE A 224 15.05 -24.31 -7.75
N CYS A 225 13.92 -24.47 -7.04
CA CYS A 225 13.01 -25.61 -7.20
C CYS A 225 11.81 -25.23 -8.07
N GLU A 226 11.38 -26.17 -8.91
CA GLU A 226 10.12 -26.09 -9.65
C GLU A 226 8.96 -26.45 -8.73
N LYS A 227 7.97 -25.55 -8.67
CA LYS A 227 6.80 -25.65 -7.80
C LYS A 227 5.53 -25.37 -8.59
N LEU A 228 4.44 -26.03 -8.22
CA LEU A 228 3.12 -25.71 -8.76
C LEU A 228 2.73 -24.29 -8.35
N GLY A 229 1.97 -23.58 -9.18
CA GLY A 229 1.49 -22.23 -8.87
C GLY A 229 0.72 -22.16 -7.55
N SER A 230 0.08 -23.26 -7.13
CA SER A 230 -0.59 -23.35 -5.83
C SER A 230 0.35 -23.17 -4.63
N GLU A 231 1.62 -23.58 -4.77
CA GLU A 231 2.69 -23.39 -3.80
C GLU A 231 3.49 -22.11 -4.03
N CYS A 232 3.11 -21.29 -5.01
CA CYS A 232 3.78 -20.05 -5.38
C CYS A 232 2.88 -18.83 -5.14
N MET A 233 3.52 -17.66 -5.06
CA MET A 233 2.85 -16.37 -5.13
C MET A 233 3.60 -15.47 -6.09
N TYR A 234 2.87 -14.52 -6.68
CA TYR A 234 3.45 -13.51 -7.55
C TYR A 234 3.14 -12.10 -7.04
N PHE A 235 4.04 -11.17 -7.33
CA PHE A 235 3.84 -9.76 -7.02
C PHE A 235 2.98 -9.11 -8.12
N LEU A 236 1.95 -8.34 -7.73
CA LEU A 236 1.01 -7.75 -8.69
C LEU A 236 1.66 -6.74 -9.64
N GLU A 237 2.64 -5.98 -9.13
CA GLU A 237 3.30 -4.92 -9.90
C GLU A 237 4.36 -5.44 -10.87
N CYS A 238 5.18 -6.42 -10.46
CA CYS A 238 6.30 -6.93 -11.26
C CYS A 238 6.08 -8.33 -11.86
N ARG A 239 5.04 -9.05 -11.44
CA ARG A 239 4.72 -10.43 -11.86
C ARG A 239 5.81 -11.48 -11.61
N HIS A 240 6.82 -11.19 -10.80
CA HIS A 240 7.81 -12.18 -10.36
C HIS A 240 7.16 -13.22 -9.44
N VAL A 241 7.48 -14.49 -9.67
CA VAL A 241 6.90 -15.65 -8.99
C VAL A 241 7.92 -16.29 -8.06
N TYR A 242 7.52 -16.55 -6.81
CA TYR A 242 8.35 -17.24 -5.82
C TYR A 242 7.53 -18.25 -5.02
N CYS A 243 8.22 -19.23 -4.44
CA CYS A 243 7.60 -20.25 -3.59
C CYS A 243 7.12 -19.63 -2.27
N LYS A 244 5.94 -20.05 -1.78
CA LYS A 244 5.32 -19.55 -0.53
C LYS A 244 6.24 -19.74 0.67
N ALA A 245 6.94 -20.88 0.75
CA ALA A 245 7.90 -21.15 1.83
C ALA A 245 9.07 -20.14 1.82
N CYS A 246 9.61 -19.87 0.64
CA CYS A 246 10.73 -18.96 0.43
C CYS A 246 10.35 -17.52 0.81
N LEU A 247 9.16 -17.08 0.38
CA LEU A 247 8.64 -15.75 0.71
C LEU A 247 8.27 -15.64 2.19
N LYS A 248 7.76 -16.71 2.81
CA LYS A 248 7.48 -16.74 4.24
C LYS A 248 8.76 -16.47 5.03
N ASP A 249 9.81 -17.26 4.79
CA ASP A 249 11.09 -17.09 5.48
C ASP A 249 11.67 -15.69 5.25
N TYR A 250 11.59 -15.20 4.01
CA TYR A 250 12.02 -13.84 3.67
C TYR A 250 11.25 -12.77 4.47
N PHE A 251 9.92 -12.82 4.49
CA PHE A 251 9.10 -11.86 5.24
C PHE A 251 9.33 -11.95 6.75
N GLU A 252 9.45 -13.16 7.31
CA GLU A 252 9.71 -13.33 8.74
C GLU A 252 11.03 -12.71 9.18
N ILE A 253 12.09 -12.88 8.37
CA ILE A 253 13.41 -12.28 8.64
C ILE A 253 13.32 -10.75 8.56
N GLN A 254 12.73 -10.20 7.50
CA GLN A 254 12.61 -8.74 7.31
C GLN A 254 11.78 -8.06 8.42
N ILE A 255 10.69 -8.70 8.85
CA ILE A 255 9.86 -8.19 9.96
C ILE A 255 10.63 -8.26 11.29
N ARG A 256 11.42 -9.31 11.50
CA ARG A 256 12.23 -9.48 12.71
C ARG A 256 13.33 -8.43 12.80
N ASP A 257 13.98 -8.12 11.68
CA ASP A 257 15.04 -7.12 11.56
C ASP A 257 14.51 -5.68 11.58
N GLY A 258 13.19 -5.50 11.60
CA GLY A 258 12.53 -4.18 11.70
C GLY A 258 12.49 -3.41 10.38
N GLN A 259 12.86 -4.06 9.27
CA GLN A 259 12.96 -3.45 7.94
C GLN A 259 11.62 -3.57 7.19
N VAL A 260 10.54 -3.11 7.83
CA VAL A 260 9.17 -3.25 7.30
C VAL A 260 8.82 -2.26 6.19
N GLN A 261 9.59 -1.17 6.06
CA GLN A 261 9.30 -0.08 5.14
C GLN A 261 9.29 -0.51 3.68
N CYS A 262 9.92 -1.64 3.35
CA CYS A 262 10.05 -2.09 1.98
C CYS A 262 10.18 -3.63 1.97
N LEU A 263 9.08 -4.36 2.24
CA LEU A 263 9.00 -5.78 1.90
C LEU A 263 9.01 -5.91 0.38
N ASN A 264 10.19 -5.74 -0.20
CA ASN A 264 10.40 -5.64 -1.63
C ASN A 264 10.39 -7.01 -2.27
N CYS A 265 10.14 -7.00 -3.57
CA CYS A 265 10.43 -8.13 -4.42
C CYS A 265 11.90 -8.56 -4.24
N PRO A 266 12.18 -9.86 -4.00
CA PRO A 266 13.55 -10.39 -3.88
C PRO A 266 14.42 -10.17 -5.13
N GLU A 267 13.80 -9.88 -6.28
CA GLU A 267 14.51 -9.59 -7.53
C GLU A 267 15.38 -8.32 -7.45
N PRO A 268 16.67 -8.39 -7.85
CA PRO A 268 17.54 -7.22 -7.86
C PRO A 268 16.99 -6.10 -8.75
N LYS A 269 17.02 -4.87 -8.23
CA LYS A 269 16.55 -3.63 -8.90
C LYS A 269 15.03 -3.56 -9.14
N CYS A 270 14.24 -4.44 -8.52
CA CYS A 270 12.79 -4.33 -8.58
C CYS A 270 12.28 -3.42 -7.43
N PRO A 271 11.56 -2.33 -7.71
CA PRO A 271 11.01 -1.44 -6.69
C PRO A 271 9.66 -1.93 -6.13
N SER A 272 9.16 -3.06 -6.61
CA SER A 272 7.82 -3.54 -6.24
C SER A 272 7.75 -4.00 -4.80
N VAL A 273 6.65 -3.65 -4.14
CA VAL A 273 6.42 -3.93 -2.71
C VAL A 273 5.32 -4.99 -2.56
N ALA A 274 5.48 -5.87 -1.56
CA ALA A 274 4.43 -6.82 -1.19
C ALA A 274 3.23 -6.08 -0.59
N THR A 275 2.03 -6.46 -1.02
CA THR A 275 0.80 -5.93 -0.42
C THR A 275 0.59 -6.50 0.99
N PRO A 276 -0.03 -5.75 1.93
CA PRO A 276 -0.32 -6.26 3.27
C PRO A 276 -1.13 -7.56 3.28
N GLY A 277 -1.99 -7.77 2.29
CA GLY A 277 -2.75 -9.01 2.11
C GLY A 277 -1.85 -10.22 1.85
N GLN A 278 -0.84 -10.09 0.99
CA GLN A 278 0.13 -11.15 0.70
C GLN A 278 1.00 -11.49 1.91
N VAL A 279 1.36 -10.48 2.71
CA VAL A 279 2.11 -10.69 3.96
C VAL A 279 1.25 -11.45 4.98
N LYS A 280 -0.03 -11.06 5.11
CA LYS A 280 -0.99 -11.71 6.01
C LYS A 280 -1.27 -13.17 5.64
N GLU A 281 -1.23 -13.52 4.35
CA GLU A 281 -1.44 -14.90 3.90
C GLU A 281 -0.27 -15.82 4.30
N LEU A 282 0.97 -15.31 4.31
CA LEU A 282 2.17 -16.12 4.55
C LEU A 282 2.64 -16.14 6.00
N VAL A 283 2.47 -15.02 6.72
CA VAL A 283 3.07 -14.79 8.03
C VAL A 283 2.05 -15.05 9.14
N GLU A 284 2.50 -15.59 10.27
CA GLU A 284 1.65 -15.82 11.43
C GLU A 284 1.05 -14.52 12.01
N ALA A 285 -0.12 -14.62 12.64
CA ALA A 285 -0.87 -13.46 13.13
C ALA A 285 -0.07 -12.55 14.08
N GLU A 286 0.82 -13.12 14.89
CA GLU A 286 1.66 -12.36 15.83
C GLU A 286 2.73 -11.51 15.10
N LEU A 287 3.40 -12.11 14.12
CA LEU A 287 4.38 -11.42 13.29
C LEU A 287 3.72 -10.40 12.37
N PHE A 288 2.52 -10.70 11.85
CA PHE A 288 1.72 -9.73 11.09
C PHE A 288 1.31 -8.53 11.95
N ALA A 289 0.88 -8.72 13.19
CA ALA A 289 0.57 -7.62 14.11
C ALA A 289 1.80 -6.75 14.41
N ARG A 290 2.99 -7.35 14.46
CA ARG A 290 4.25 -6.62 14.57
C ARG A 290 4.54 -5.82 13.29
N TYR A 291 4.37 -6.43 12.11
CA TYR A 291 4.50 -5.75 10.83
C TYR A 291 3.56 -4.54 10.72
N ASP A 292 2.28 -4.71 11.04
CA ASP A 292 1.27 -3.65 10.98
C ASP A 292 1.62 -2.48 11.92
N ARG A 293 2.07 -2.77 13.14
CA ARG A 293 2.54 -1.75 14.09
C ARG A 293 3.74 -0.99 13.56
N LEU A 294 4.74 -1.70 13.03
CA LEU A 294 5.96 -1.08 12.51
C LEU A 294 5.66 -0.27 11.23
N LEU A 295 4.76 -0.75 10.38
CA LEU A 295 4.32 -0.04 9.18
C LEU A 295 3.63 1.27 9.56
N LEU A 296 2.68 1.22 10.49
CA LEU A 296 2.01 2.40 11.03
C LEU A 296 3.02 3.38 11.65
N GLN A 297 3.90 2.89 12.52
CA GLN A 297 4.92 3.72 13.17
C GLN A 297 5.81 4.42 12.14
N SER A 298 6.30 3.68 11.15
CA SER A 298 7.08 4.22 10.04
C SER A 298 6.33 5.30 9.27
N THR A 299 5.07 5.04 8.90
CA THR A 299 4.26 6.01 8.17
C THR A 299 4.05 7.29 8.98
N LEU A 300 3.83 7.15 10.28
CA LEU A 300 3.70 8.28 11.21
C LEU A 300 5.03 9.03 11.40
N ASP A 301 6.17 8.34 11.42
CA ASP A 301 7.50 8.95 11.53
C ASP A 301 7.86 9.83 10.32
N LEU A 302 7.29 9.52 9.14
CA LEU A 302 7.46 10.33 7.93
C LEU A 302 6.61 11.61 7.96
N MET A 303 5.60 11.68 8.82
CA MET A 303 4.70 12.83 8.94
C MET A 303 5.29 13.88 9.88
N ALA A 304 5.51 15.10 9.36
CA ALA A 304 6.14 16.19 10.12
C ALA A 304 5.28 16.75 11.27
N ASP A 305 3.98 16.46 11.26
CA ASP A 305 2.97 16.89 12.22
C ASP A 305 2.70 15.85 13.33
N VAL A 306 3.42 14.73 13.36
CA VAL A 306 3.25 13.69 14.38
C VAL A 306 4.38 13.72 15.39
N VAL A 307 4.01 13.74 16.67
CA VAL A 307 4.96 13.70 17.80
C VAL A 307 4.55 12.64 18.81
N TYR A 308 5.50 11.85 19.28
CA TYR A 308 5.23 10.78 20.25
C TYR A 308 5.15 11.30 21.68
N CYS A 309 4.24 10.72 22.46
CA CYS A 309 4.18 10.96 23.89
C CYS A 309 5.52 10.60 24.56
N PRO A 310 6.14 11.50 25.34
CA PRO A 310 7.46 11.27 25.93
C PRO A 310 7.44 10.26 27.10
N ARG A 311 6.26 9.84 27.58
CA ARG A 311 6.19 8.82 28.63
C ARG A 311 6.63 7.47 28.07
N PRO A 312 7.65 6.81 28.65
CA PRO A 312 8.12 5.50 28.18
C PRO A 312 7.04 4.43 28.18
N SER A 313 6.07 4.53 29.09
CA SER A 313 4.94 3.60 29.20
C SER A 313 3.79 3.88 28.23
N CYS A 314 3.84 4.97 27.46
CA CYS A 314 2.76 5.40 26.59
C CYS A 314 3.17 5.43 25.12
N GLN A 315 4.15 6.29 24.76
CA GLN A 315 4.65 6.46 23.39
C GLN A 315 3.57 6.54 22.29
N LEU A 316 2.36 7.00 22.62
CA LEU A 316 1.29 7.13 21.63
C LEU A 316 1.59 8.32 20.69
N PRO A 317 1.39 8.20 19.37
CA PRO A 317 1.49 9.32 18.44
C PRO A 317 0.40 10.37 18.74
N VAL A 318 0.80 11.64 18.73
CA VAL A 318 -0.05 12.80 18.97
C VAL A 318 0.12 13.75 17.79
N MET A 319 -1.00 14.16 17.17
CA MET A 319 -0.96 15.16 16.11
C MET A 319 -0.71 16.55 16.69
N GLN A 320 0.21 17.28 16.07
CA GLN A 320 0.56 18.64 16.43
C GLN A 320 -0.21 19.63 15.56
N GLU A 321 -0.90 20.58 16.21
CA GLU A 321 -1.49 21.70 15.49
C GLU A 321 -0.40 22.68 15.01
N PRO A 322 -0.44 23.15 13.75
CA PRO A 322 0.52 24.11 13.22
C PRO A 322 0.56 25.38 14.08
N GLY A 323 1.76 25.74 14.57
CA GLY A 323 1.96 26.94 15.39
C GLY A 323 1.70 26.76 16.89
N CYS A 324 1.23 25.59 17.33
CA CYS A 324 1.11 25.26 18.74
C CYS A 324 2.29 24.41 19.22
N THR A 325 2.83 24.75 20.39
CA THR A 325 3.92 24.01 21.05
C THR A 325 3.42 23.01 22.10
N MET A 326 2.09 22.89 22.23
CA MET A 326 1.42 22.02 23.20
C MET A 326 0.94 20.75 22.50
N GLY A 327 1.37 19.59 23.00
CA GLY A 327 0.81 18.29 22.66
C GLY A 327 0.10 17.69 23.87
N ILE A 328 -1.15 17.22 23.68
CA ILE A 328 -1.91 16.52 24.72
C ILE A 328 -2.08 15.07 24.28
N CYS A 329 -1.54 14.14 25.05
CA CYS A 329 -1.72 12.72 24.77
C CYS A 329 -3.12 12.25 25.20
N SER A 330 -3.89 11.66 24.27
CA SER A 330 -5.27 11.21 24.53
C SER A 330 -5.38 9.98 25.44
N SER A 331 -4.33 9.16 25.57
CA SER A 331 -4.36 7.97 26.43
C SER A 331 -3.96 8.26 27.87
N CYS A 332 -2.92 9.05 28.08
CA CYS A 332 -2.39 9.35 29.43
C CYS A 332 -2.66 10.77 29.92
N ASN A 333 -3.34 11.59 29.12
CA ASN A 333 -3.66 13.00 29.39
C ASN A 333 -2.44 13.86 29.77
N PHE A 334 -1.24 13.45 29.36
CA PHE A 334 -0.03 14.19 29.61
C PHE A 334 0.10 15.33 28.61
N ALA A 335 0.08 16.56 29.12
CA ALA A 335 0.36 17.77 28.36
C ALA A 335 1.88 18.02 28.34
N PHE A 336 2.47 17.98 27.16
CA PHE A 336 3.91 18.16 26.96
C PHE A 336 4.20 19.20 25.89
N CYS A 337 5.41 19.74 25.92
CA CYS A 337 5.90 20.62 24.88
C CYS A 337 6.41 19.79 23.70
N THR A 338 5.92 20.03 22.49
CA THR A 338 6.34 19.32 21.26
C THR A 338 7.82 19.54 20.93
N LEU A 339 8.37 20.67 21.40
CA LEU A 339 9.77 21.04 21.21
C LEU A 339 10.69 20.35 22.22
N CYS A 340 10.50 20.52 23.53
CA CYS A 340 11.44 19.96 24.51
C CYS A 340 11.07 18.56 25.04
N ARG A 341 9.87 18.05 24.69
CA ARG A 341 9.32 16.77 25.15
C ARG A 341 9.18 16.68 26.70
N LEU A 342 9.18 17.82 27.39
CA LEU A 342 8.93 17.93 28.83
C LEU A 342 7.52 18.45 29.11
N THR A 343 7.14 18.58 30.39
CA THR A 343 5.87 19.18 30.82
C THR A 343 5.64 20.52 30.13
N TYR A 344 4.43 20.74 29.61
CA TYR A 344 4.08 21.98 28.94
C TYR A 344 4.28 23.20 29.86
N HIS A 345 4.94 24.22 29.33
CA HIS A 345 5.42 25.38 30.09
C HIS A 345 4.94 26.72 29.51
N GLY A 346 3.94 26.69 28.62
CA GLY A 346 3.31 27.88 28.06
C GLY A 346 4.29 28.77 27.30
N VAL A 347 4.30 30.05 27.67
CA VAL A 347 5.14 31.10 27.05
C VAL A 347 6.58 31.09 27.56
N SER A 348 6.87 30.33 28.64
CA SER A 348 8.23 30.26 29.15
C SER A 348 9.13 29.45 28.18
N PRO A 349 10.40 29.83 28.01
CA PRO A 349 11.31 29.11 27.12
C PRO A 349 11.57 27.69 27.64
N CYS A 350 11.90 26.78 26.71
CA CYS A 350 12.25 25.41 27.05
C CYS A 350 13.45 25.38 28.00
N LYS A 351 13.34 24.67 29.13
CA LYS A 351 14.48 24.49 30.05
C LYS A 351 15.50 23.53 29.42
N VAL A 352 16.70 24.04 29.15
CA VAL A 352 17.84 23.27 28.63
C VAL A 352 18.71 22.84 29.82
N THR A 353 19.06 21.55 29.88
CA THR A 353 20.02 21.01 30.85
C THR A 353 21.45 21.38 30.44
N ALA A 354 22.39 21.41 31.40
CA ALA A 354 23.78 21.85 31.16
C ALA A 354 24.49 21.09 30.02
N GLU A 355 24.23 19.79 29.88
CA GLU A 355 24.77 18.95 28.79
C GLU A 355 24.21 19.37 27.42
N LYS A 356 22.89 19.62 27.35
CA LYS A 356 22.21 20.03 26.11
C LYS A 356 22.51 21.48 25.70
N LEU A 357 23.09 22.30 26.58
CA LEU A 357 23.54 23.66 26.23
C LEU A 357 24.76 23.61 25.29
N MET A 358 25.66 22.64 25.46
CA MET A 358 26.80 22.44 24.56
C MET A 358 26.34 21.96 23.18
N ASP A 359 25.41 21.01 23.14
CA ASP A 359 24.83 20.53 21.88
C ASP A 359 24.08 21.65 21.15
N LEU A 360 23.26 22.43 21.87
CA LEU A 360 22.53 23.56 21.34
C LEU A 360 23.47 24.62 20.74
N ARG A 361 24.63 24.87 21.37
CA ARG A 361 25.66 25.78 20.83
C ARG A 361 26.22 25.25 19.52
N ASN A 362 26.66 23.99 19.50
CA ASN A 362 27.26 23.39 18.31
C ASN A 362 26.26 23.38 17.14
N GLU A 363 24.99 23.06 17.43
CA GLU A 363 23.90 23.14 16.47
C GLU A 363 23.69 24.58 15.97
N TYR A 364 23.71 25.58 16.85
CA TYR A 364 23.53 26.99 16.48
C TYR A 364 24.68 27.57 15.63
N LEU A 365 25.93 27.17 15.92
CA LEU A 365 27.11 27.59 15.16
C LEU A 365 27.16 26.97 13.76
N GLN A 366 26.66 25.74 13.62
CA GLN A 366 26.64 25.00 12.35
C GLN A 366 25.35 25.23 11.54
N ALA A 367 24.32 25.82 12.14
CA ALA A 367 23.03 26.05 11.51
C ALA A 367 23.03 27.19 10.48
N ASP A 368 22.22 27.02 9.44
CA ASP A 368 21.86 28.09 8.50
C ASP A 368 20.97 29.16 9.17
N GLU A 369 20.86 30.35 8.57
CA GLU A 369 20.07 31.48 9.11
C GLU A 369 18.60 31.13 9.41
N ALA A 370 17.98 30.22 8.65
CA ALA A 370 16.62 29.75 8.92
C ALA A 370 16.55 28.90 10.20
N ASN A 371 17.51 27.98 10.39
CA ASN A 371 17.60 27.15 11.59
C ASN A 371 17.99 27.97 12.83
N LYS A 372 18.86 28.98 12.67
CA LYS A 372 19.17 29.91 13.78
C LYS A 372 17.91 30.63 14.27
N ARG A 373 17.10 31.18 13.36
CA ARG A 373 15.81 31.82 13.72
C ARG A 373 14.86 30.86 14.41
N PHE A 374 14.80 29.60 13.97
CA PHE A 374 13.99 28.57 14.62
C PHE A 374 14.49 28.25 16.04
N LEU A 375 15.80 28.09 16.22
CA LEU A 375 16.41 27.87 17.53
C LEU A 375 16.16 29.05 18.48
N GLU A 376 16.30 30.29 17.99
CA GLU A 376 16.00 31.51 18.74
C GLU A 376 14.54 31.60 19.18
N GLN A 377 13.59 31.18 18.32
CA GLN A 377 12.17 31.12 18.67
C GLN A 377 11.87 30.02 19.70
N ARG A 378 12.57 28.88 19.62
CA ARG A 378 12.35 27.69 20.47
C ARG A 378 12.92 27.83 21.88
N TYR A 379 14.15 28.33 22.00
CA TYR A 379 14.87 28.44 23.27
C TYR A 379 14.92 29.87 23.82
N GLY A 380 14.62 30.86 22.99
CA GLY A 380 14.76 32.27 23.31
C GLY A 380 16.20 32.75 23.13
N LYS A 381 16.36 33.95 22.57
CA LYS A 381 17.68 34.56 22.30
C LYS A 381 18.62 34.58 23.51
N ARG A 382 18.08 34.84 24.71
CA ARG A 382 18.86 34.89 25.96
C ARG A 382 19.48 33.55 26.37
N VAL A 383 18.82 32.42 26.07
CA VAL A 383 19.33 31.09 26.40
C VAL A 383 20.45 30.68 25.45
N ILE A 384 20.30 31.01 24.16
CA ILE A 384 21.32 30.78 23.14
C ILE A 384 22.55 31.64 23.43
N GLN A 385 22.34 32.92 23.75
CA GLN A 385 23.42 33.82 24.12
C GLN A 385 24.16 33.33 25.36
N LYS A 386 23.45 32.87 26.39
CA LYS A 386 24.07 32.24 27.56
C LYS A 386 24.89 30.99 27.18
N ALA A 387 24.40 30.16 26.26
CA ALA A 387 25.13 28.97 25.78
C ALA A 387 26.42 29.34 25.04
N LEU A 388 26.45 30.47 24.33
CA LEU A 388 27.65 31.01 23.69
C LEU A 388 28.63 31.58 24.72
N GLU A 389 28.14 32.40 25.65
CA GLU A 389 28.93 33.10 26.69
C GLU A 389 29.56 32.14 27.72
N GLU A 390 28.88 31.04 28.07
CA GLU A 390 29.36 30.08 29.08
C GLU A 390 30.67 29.37 28.66
N MET A 391 30.96 29.33 27.35
CA MET A 391 32.24 28.87 26.83
C MET A 391 33.30 29.97 26.75
N GLU A 392 32.93 31.19 26.37
CA GLU A 392 33.86 32.32 26.39
C GLU A 392 34.43 32.51 27.80
N SER A 393 33.59 32.39 28.83
CA SER A 393 34.03 32.45 30.22
C SER A 393 35.03 31.33 30.57
N LYS A 394 34.79 30.08 30.15
CA LYS A 394 35.65 28.94 30.46
C LYS A 394 36.97 28.96 29.68
N GLU A 395 36.93 29.19 28.38
CA GLU A 395 38.13 29.30 27.55
C GLU A 395 38.99 30.50 27.96
N TRP A 396 38.36 31.64 28.30
CA TRP A 396 39.08 32.80 28.80
C TRP A 396 39.74 32.50 30.16
N LEU A 397 39.03 31.82 31.07
CA LEU A 397 39.59 31.38 32.35
C LEU A 397 40.80 30.44 32.15
N GLU A 398 40.75 29.49 31.22
CA GLU A 398 41.86 28.58 30.94
C GLU A 398 43.07 29.27 30.29
N LYS A 399 42.84 30.24 29.40
CA LYS A 399 43.91 30.97 28.71
C LYS A 399 44.56 32.05 29.57
N ASN A 400 43.79 32.76 30.39
CA ASN A 400 44.26 33.95 31.11
C ASN A 400 44.48 33.73 32.62
N SER A 401 44.06 32.59 33.18
CA SER A 401 44.23 32.31 34.61
C SER A 401 44.99 31.02 34.88
N LYS A 402 45.69 30.97 36.01
CA LYS A 402 46.38 29.78 36.52
C LYS A 402 45.91 29.48 37.94
N SER A 403 45.66 28.20 38.23
CA SER A 403 45.16 27.77 39.54
C SER A 403 46.25 27.84 40.62
N CYS A 404 45.90 28.33 41.79
CA CYS A 404 46.80 28.35 42.94
C CYS A 404 47.21 26.92 43.35
N PRO A 405 48.51 26.63 43.56
CA PRO A 405 48.97 25.30 43.95
C PRO A 405 48.56 24.86 45.36
N CYS A 406 48.06 25.77 46.19
CA CYS A 406 47.65 25.49 47.57
C CYS A 406 46.13 25.24 47.67
N CYS A 407 45.30 26.06 47.02
CA CYS A 407 43.84 26.05 47.20
C CYS A 407 43.03 25.96 45.90
N GLY A 408 43.67 25.91 44.73
CA GLY A 408 43.01 25.77 43.44
C GLY A 408 42.30 27.02 42.91
N THR A 409 42.25 28.12 43.66
CA THR A 409 41.64 29.38 43.21
C THR A 409 42.32 29.88 41.92
N PRO A 410 41.57 30.16 40.83
CA PRO A 410 42.14 30.71 39.59
C PRO A 410 42.63 32.14 39.84
N ILE A 411 43.89 32.40 39.52
CA ILE A 411 44.54 33.70 39.67
C ILE A 411 44.96 34.18 38.29
N GLU A 412 44.65 35.43 37.97
CA GLU A 412 45.14 36.14 36.78
C GLU A 412 46.44 36.89 37.12
N LYS A 413 47.39 36.92 36.20
CA LYS A 413 48.60 37.76 36.34
C LYS A 413 48.34 39.11 35.69
N LEU A 414 48.03 40.10 36.53
CA LEU A 414 48.17 41.51 36.17
C LEU A 414 49.67 41.84 36.20
N ASP A 415 50.15 42.56 35.19
CA ASP A 415 51.57 42.81 34.89
C ASP A 415 52.50 42.99 36.12
N GLY A 416 53.75 42.51 36.00
CA GLY A 416 54.75 42.57 37.07
C GLY A 416 55.57 41.30 37.28
N CYS A 417 56.09 41.12 38.50
CA CYS A 417 57.01 40.03 38.82
C CYS A 417 56.32 38.66 38.92
N ASN A 418 57.06 37.59 38.65
CA ASN A 418 56.57 36.20 38.68
C ASN A 418 56.35 35.66 40.11
N LYS A 419 56.54 36.47 41.15
CA LYS A 419 56.15 36.17 42.54
C LYS A 419 54.71 36.61 42.74
N MET A 420 53.79 35.64 42.68
CA MET A 420 52.35 35.88 42.82
C MET A 420 51.87 35.64 44.26
N THR A 421 50.77 36.28 44.61
CA THR A 421 50.09 36.09 45.90
C THR A 421 48.67 35.64 45.63
N CYS A 422 48.27 34.48 46.14
CA CYS A 422 46.91 33.99 45.96
C CYS A 422 45.92 34.85 46.74
N THR A 423 44.83 35.29 46.10
CA THR A 423 43.75 36.07 46.74
C THR A 423 42.90 35.25 47.72
N GLY A 424 42.81 33.93 47.54
CA GLY A 424 42.05 33.03 48.41
C GLY A 424 42.78 32.64 49.68
N CYS A 425 44.00 32.12 49.58
CA CYS A 425 44.77 31.59 50.72
C CYS A 425 45.97 32.44 51.15
N MET A 426 46.24 33.56 50.46
CA MET A 426 47.39 34.45 50.72
C MET A 426 48.76 33.75 50.67
N GLN A 427 48.85 32.58 50.01
CA GLN A 427 50.10 31.87 49.81
C GLN A 427 50.89 32.50 48.66
N TYR A 428 52.19 32.72 48.87
CA TYR A 428 53.10 33.13 47.79
C TYR A 428 53.44 31.93 46.92
N PHE A 429 53.45 32.11 45.60
CA PHE A 429 53.81 31.07 44.64
C PHE A 429 54.50 31.68 43.41
N CYS A 430 55.23 30.86 42.67
CA CYS A 430 55.88 31.25 41.42
C CYS A 430 54.94 31.03 40.22
N TRP A 431 54.72 32.06 39.40
CA TRP A 431 53.86 31.98 38.20
C TRP A 431 54.42 31.07 37.10
N ILE A 432 55.73 30.84 37.08
CA ILE A 432 56.41 30.03 36.06
C ILE A 432 56.23 28.54 36.37
N CYS A 433 56.64 28.11 37.57
CA CYS A 433 56.69 26.70 37.94
C CYS A 433 55.52 26.21 38.79
N MET A 434 54.58 27.10 39.16
CA MET A 434 53.50 26.80 40.12
C MET A 434 53.98 26.29 41.49
N GLY A 435 55.24 26.55 41.85
CA GLY A 435 55.80 26.16 43.15
C GLY A 435 55.40 27.12 44.26
N SER A 436 55.03 26.58 45.43
CA SER A 436 54.78 27.35 46.65
C SER A 436 56.08 27.99 47.16
N LEU A 437 56.04 29.31 47.41
CA LEU A 437 57.17 30.09 47.90
C LEU A 437 57.11 30.27 49.43
N SER A 438 58.27 30.30 50.08
CA SER A 438 58.34 30.53 51.53
C SER A 438 57.88 31.96 51.89
N ARG A 439 57.15 32.13 53.00
CA ARG A 439 56.75 33.46 53.51
C ARG A 439 57.94 34.27 54.04
N ALA A 440 58.96 33.61 54.59
CA ALA A 440 60.13 34.25 55.17
C ALA A 440 61.07 34.84 54.11
N ASN A 441 61.25 34.16 52.97
CA ASN A 441 62.04 34.68 51.86
C ASN A 441 61.47 34.23 50.50
N PRO A 442 60.46 34.96 49.98
CA PRO A 442 59.78 34.59 48.73
C PRO A 442 60.69 34.70 47.50
N TYR A 443 61.74 35.52 47.54
CA TYR A 443 62.62 35.81 46.40
C TYR A 443 63.78 34.82 46.25
N LYS A 444 64.07 34.02 47.28
CA LYS A 444 65.14 33.00 47.24
C LYS A 444 64.99 32.05 46.05
N HIS A 445 63.76 31.71 45.69
CA HIS A 445 63.46 30.86 44.53
C HIS A 445 63.96 31.43 43.19
N PHE A 446 64.11 32.75 43.07
CA PHE A 446 64.60 33.41 41.86
C PHE A 446 66.10 33.73 41.93
N THR A 447 66.72 33.67 43.10
CA THR A 447 68.16 33.95 43.30
C THR A 447 69.00 32.70 43.55
N ASP A 448 68.37 31.53 43.66
CA ASP A 448 69.05 30.24 43.85
C ASP A 448 69.39 29.60 42.49
N PRO A 449 70.69 29.36 42.18
CA PRO A 449 71.11 28.69 40.95
C PRO A 449 70.56 27.27 40.78
N ALA A 450 70.13 26.61 41.87
CA ALA A 450 69.52 25.29 41.82
C ALA A 450 68.02 25.33 41.45
N SER A 451 67.41 26.52 41.40
CA SER A 451 65.99 26.66 41.07
C SER A 451 65.75 26.68 39.56
N PRO A 452 64.68 26.04 39.07
CA PRO A 452 64.28 26.11 37.65
C PRO A 452 63.87 27.53 37.21
N CYS A 453 63.72 28.47 38.15
CA CYS A 453 63.32 29.86 37.88
C CYS A 453 64.40 30.89 38.25
N PHE A 454 65.67 30.46 38.33
CA PHE A 454 66.81 31.34 38.58
C PHE A 454 66.88 32.52 37.59
N ASN A 455 67.03 33.75 38.11
CA ASN A 455 67.02 35.02 37.36
C ASN A 455 65.76 35.30 36.53
N ARG A 456 64.64 34.60 36.79
CA ARG A 456 63.38 34.79 36.06
C ARG A 456 62.31 35.54 36.85
N LEU A 457 62.70 36.40 37.81
CA LEU A 457 61.74 37.18 38.61
C LEU A 457 60.90 38.14 37.74
N PHE A 458 61.50 38.71 36.69
CA PHE A 458 60.86 39.64 35.76
C PHE A 458 60.84 39.12 34.30
N HIS A 459 61.20 37.86 34.08
CA HIS A 459 61.24 37.30 32.72
C HIS A 459 59.83 37.00 32.22
N ALA A 460 59.54 37.38 30.96
CA ALA A 460 58.24 37.43 30.30
C ALA A 460 57.28 38.50 30.86
N VAL A 461 57.52 39.74 30.40
CA VAL A 461 56.44 40.71 30.11
C VAL A 461 56.14 40.53 28.62
N ASP A 462 55.44 39.45 28.27
CA ASP A 462 54.82 39.37 26.94
C ASP A 462 53.62 40.31 26.99
N VAL A 463 53.87 41.55 26.60
CA VAL A 463 52.82 42.42 26.08
C VAL A 463 52.36 41.72 24.80
N ASN A 464 51.32 40.90 24.89
CA ASN A 464 50.45 40.66 23.73
C ASN A 464 49.80 42.01 23.42
N GLY A 465 50.58 42.87 22.75
CA GLY A 465 50.06 44.02 22.06
C GLY A 465 49.31 43.48 20.88
N ASP A 466 47.99 43.41 21.01
CA ASP A 466 47.09 43.44 19.87
C ASP A 466 47.48 44.69 19.06
N ILE A 467 48.30 44.49 18.03
CA ILE A 467 48.46 45.45 16.95
C ILE A 467 47.16 45.34 16.17
N TRP A 468 46.25 46.26 16.44
CA TRP A 468 45.15 46.58 15.54
C TRP A 468 45.80 47.21 14.29
N GLU A 469 46.04 46.40 13.25
CA GLU A 469 46.21 46.93 11.90
C GLU A 469 44.82 47.40 11.44
N ASP A 470 44.48 48.63 11.81
CA ASP A 470 43.42 49.38 11.15
C ASP A 470 43.90 49.70 9.73
N GLU A 471 43.30 49.07 8.73
CA GLU A 471 43.37 49.47 7.32
C GLU A 471 42.90 50.93 7.20
N ILE A 472 43.84 51.82 6.91
CA ILE A 472 43.58 53.18 6.44
C ILE A 472 43.27 53.09 4.94
N GLU A 473 42.13 53.66 4.58
CA GLU A 473 41.65 53.94 3.23
C GLU A 473 42.72 54.59 2.34
N ASP A 474 42.80 54.15 1.08
CA ASP A 474 43.09 54.99 -0.09
C ASP A 474 42.09 54.65 -1.21
#